data_AF-A0A084TMZ9-F1
#
_entry.id   AF-A0A084TMZ9-F1
#
_cell.length_a   1.000
_cell.length_b   1.000
_cell.length_c   1.000
_cell.angle_alpha   90.00
_cell.angle_beta   90.00
_cell.angle_gamma   90.00
#
_symmetry.space_group_name_H-M   'P 1'
#
loop_
_entity.id
_entity.type
_entity.pdbx_description
1 polymer ?
#
loop_
_entity_poly.entity_id
_entity_poly.type
_entity_poly.pdbx_seq_one_letter_code
_entity_poly.pdbx_strand_id
1 'polypeptide(L)'
;MENNILPSVIKQFLYYKTAADKTFEQLSFNDMNWQPNETSNSISIIVKHMVGNMFSRWTHFLTEDGEKAWRNREQEFIATYTSSDQLVAAWESGWTCLFDALKPLNDSDLERTVYIRNEKHTVSEAIFRQLGHYAYHIGQITYIGKVRKEDQWRSLSIPKGQSEQYNQEKFSKNKD
;
A
#
# COMPACT_ATOMS: atom_id res chain seq x y z
N MET A 1 -28.35 -10.53 1.33
CA MET A 1 -26.95 -10.91 1.04
C MET A 1 -26.09 -10.12 2.00
N GLU A 2 -25.22 -10.78 2.78
CA GLU A 2 -24.22 -10.06 3.59
C GLU A 2 -23.36 -9.19 2.66
N ASN A 3 -23.14 -7.93 3.06
CA ASN A 3 -22.31 -7.02 2.28
C ASN A 3 -20.84 -7.34 2.54
N ASN A 4 -20.19 -7.95 1.56
CA ASN A 4 -18.80 -8.42 1.69
C ASN A 4 -17.76 -7.34 1.35
N ILE A 5 -18.12 -6.06 1.30
CA ILE A 5 -17.21 -4.97 0.89
C ILE A 5 -16.01 -4.85 1.83
N LEU A 6 -16.22 -4.78 3.15
CA LEU A 6 -15.15 -4.57 4.14
C LEU A 6 -14.13 -5.73 4.14
N PRO A 7 -14.55 -7.01 4.24
CA PRO A 7 -13.61 -8.13 4.11
C PRO A 7 -12.88 -8.15 2.75
N SER A 8 -13.60 -7.84 1.66
CA SER A 8 -13.01 -7.85 0.31
C SER A 8 -11.95 -6.77 0.14
N VAL A 9 -12.20 -5.56 0.64
CA VAL A 9 -11.23 -4.46 0.50
C VAL A 9 -10.02 -4.64 1.40
N ILE A 10 -10.20 -5.17 2.62
CA ILE A 10 -9.09 -5.55 3.50
C ILE A 10 -8.22 -6.62 2.81
N LYS A 11 -8.84 -7.64 2.20
CA LYS A 11 -8.12 -8.65 1.42
C LYS A 11 -7.33 -8.03 0.27
N GLN A 12 -7.89 -7.04 -0.42
CA GLN A 12 -7.20 -6.36 -1.51
C GLN A 12 -6.03 -5.49 -1.02
N PHE A 13 -6.18 -4.79 0.10
CA PHE A 13 -5.08 -4.07 0.74
C PHE A 13 -3.94 -5.00 1.14
N LEU A 14 -4.26 -6.14 1.77
CA LEU A 14 -3.27 -7.17 2.13
C LEU A 14 -2.55 -7.74 0.91
N TYR A 15 -3.27 -7.98 -0.19
CA TYR A 15 -2.66 -8.40 -1.46
C TYR A 15 -1.60 -7.40 -1.93
N TYR A 16 -1.95 -6.11 -1.97
CA TYR A 16 -1.01 -5.08 -2.43
C TYR A 16 0.17 -4.91 -1.45
N LYS A 17 -0.09 -4.89 -0.14
CA LYS A 17 0.97 -4.89 0.88
C LYS A 17 1.94 -6.06 0.65
N THR A 18 1.43 -7.27 0.46
CA THR A 18 2.24 -8.47 0.22
C THR A 18 3.12 -8.33 -1.03
N ALA A 19 2.63 -7.67 -2.08
CA ALA A 19 3.44 -7.42 -3.28
C ALA A 19 4.62 -6.49 -3.00
N ALA A 20 4.44 -5.45 -2.18
CA ALA A 20 5.53 -4.58 -1.74
C ALA A 20 6.49 -5.32 -0.79
N ASP A 21 5.98 -6.08 0.17
CA ASP A 21 6.80 -6.84 1.12
C ASP A 21 7.74 -7.81 0.39
N LYS A 22 7.20 -8.60 -0.55
CA LYS A 22 7.99 -9.48 -1.41
C LYS A 22 8.94 -8.74 -2.36
N THR A 23 8.66 -7.46 -2.65
CA THR A 23 9.61 -6.60 -3.38
C THR A 23 10.77 -6.24 -2.46
N PHE A 24 10.50 -5.85 -1.21
CA PHE A 24 11.52 -5.48 -0.23
C PHE A 24 12.46 -6.63 0.11
N GLU A 25 11.92 -7.85 0.26
CA GLU A 25 12.71 -9.08 0.50
C GLU A 25 13.79 -9.35 -0.57
N GLN A 26 13.66 -8.74 -1.76
CA GLN A 26 14.62 -8.92 -2.85
C GLN A 26 15.68 -7.82 -2.91
N LEU A 27 15.48 -6.68 -2.23
CA LEU A 27 16.25 -5.45 -2.42
C LEU A 27 17.23 -5.20 -1.27
N SER A 28 18.41 -4.68 -1.61
CA SER A 28 19.29 -4.07 -0.62
C SER A 28 18.78 -2.67 -0.24
N PHE A 29 19.25 -2.10 0.87
CA PHE A 29 18.89 -0.72 1.22
C PHE A 29 19.36 0.28 0.14
N ASN A 30 20.49 0.03 -0.50
CA ASN A 30 20.98 0.84 -1.61
C ASN A 30 20.02 0.78 -2.81
N ASP A 31 19.46 -0.40 -3.11
CA ASP A 31 18.44 -0.53 -4.15
C ASP A 31 17.16 0.26 -3.79
N MET A 32 16.76 0.27 -2.52
CA MET A 32 15.58 1.00 -2.06
C MET A 32 15.76 2.53 -2.12
N ASN A 33 17.00 3.03 -2.02
CA ASN A 33 17.31 4.46 -2.12
C ASN A 33 17.63 4.93 -3.54
N TRP A 34 17.71 4.01 -4.50
CA TRP A 34 18.04 4.36 -5.87
C TRP A 34 16.94 5.18 -6.55
N GLN A 35 17.37 6.13 -7.39
CA GLN A 35 16.52 6.98 -8.22
C GLN A 35 17.15 7.06 -9.62
N PRO A 36 16.35 6.98 -10.71
CA PRO A 36 16.87 7.15 -12.06
C PRO A 36 17.23 8.61 -12.38
N ASN A 37 16.61 9.58 -11.70
CA ASN A 37 16.82 11.01 -11.87
C ASN A 37 16.19 11.77 -10.69
N GLU A 38 16.46 13.08 -10.59
CA GLU A 38 16.00 13.95 -9.49
C GLU A 38 14.48 14.11 -9.40
N THR A 39 13.75 13.89 -10.51
CA THR A 39 12.28 14.01 -10.52
C THR A 39 11.56 12.73 -10.08
N SER A 40 12.29 11.62 -9.98
CA SER A 40 11.73 10.30 -9.72
C SER A 40 12.01 9.88 -8.29
N ASN A 41 10.95 9.57 -7.53
CA ASN A 41 11.09 9.13 -6.14
C ASN A 41 11.74 7.74 -6.04
N SER A 42 12.56 7.54 -5.01
CA SER A 42 13.05 6.22 -4.60
C SER A 42 11.95 5.42 -3.89
N ILE A 43 12.18 4.12 -3.69
CA ILE A 43 11.30 3.30 -2.84
C ILE A 43 11.24 3.87 -1.42
N SER A 44 12.37 4.32 -0.85
CA SER A 44 12.41 4.97 0.47
C SER A 44 11.49 6.18 0.57
N ILE A 45 11.47 7.03 -0.47
CA ILE A 45 10.59 8.21 -0.51
C ILE A 45 9.13 7.78 -0.68
N ILE A 46 8.84 6.82 -1.57
CA ILE A 46 7.48 6.33 -1.78
C ILE A 46 6.92 5.72 -0.49
N VAL A 47 7.70 4.93 0.24
CA VAL A 47 7.31 4.36 1.55
C VAL A 47 7.01 5.47 2.54
N LYS A 48 7.89 6.46 2.66
CA LYS A 48 7.67 7.59 3.57
C LYS A 48 6.38 8.35 3.26
N HIS A 49 6.12 8.60 1.97
CA HIS A 49 4.87 9.20 1.51
C HIS A 49 3.64 8.36 1.85
N MET A 50 3.68 7.05 1.59
CA MET A 50 2.57 6.17 1.92
C MET A 50 2.30 6.11 3.42
N VAL A 51 3.34 6.05 4.26
CA VAL A 51 3.21 6.05 5.73
C VAL A 51 2.61 7.36 6.22
N GLY A 52 3.12 8.51 5.77
CA GLY A 52 2.57 9.83 6.14
C GLY A 52 1.11 10.00 5.68
N ASN A 53 0.79 9.51 4.48
CA ASN A 53 -0.59 9.45 4.01
C ASN A 53 -1.45 8.56 4.92
N MET A 54 -1.03 7.33 5.21
CA MET A 54 -1.80 6.39 6.04
C MET A 54 -2.11 6.98 7.42
N PHE A 55 -1.09 7.52 8.11
CA PHE A 55 -1.34 8.17 9.40
C PHE A 55 -2.30 9.34 9.27
N SER A 56 -2.14 10.19 8.26
CA SER A 56 -3.05 11.31 8.07
C SER A 56 -4.49 10.85 7.82
N ARG A 57 -4.68 9.85 6.95
CA ARG A 57 -6.02 9.44 6.50
C ARG A 57 -6.76 8.57 7.49
N TRP A 58 -6.07 7.82 8.35
CA TRP A 58 -6.69 6.76 9.15
C TRP A 58 -6.66 6.99 10.65
N THR A 59 -5.76 7.83 11.18
CA THR A 59 -5.81 8.24 12.59
C THR A 59 -7.10 9.02 12.87
N HIS A 60 -7.97 8.51 13.75
CA HIS A 60 -9.23 9.15 14.15
C HIS A 60 -10.13 9.60 12.97
N PHE A 61 -10.09 8.89 11.83
CA PHE A 61 -10.68 9.36 10.56
C PHE A 61 -12.21 9.52 10.58
N LEU A 62 -12.89 8.88 11.54
CA LEU A 62 -14.33 9.00 11.73
C LEU A 62 -14.76 10.28 12.46
N THR A 63 -13.83 10.95 13.14
CA THR A 63 -14.12 12.10 14.02
C THR A 63 -13.30 13.33 13.68
N GLU A 64 -12.21 13.17 12.93
CA GLU A 64 -11.31 14.23 12.53
C GLU A 64 -11.10 14.22 11.02
N ASP A 65 -10.72 15.36 10.45
CA ASP A 65 -10.35 15.44 9.05
C ASP A 65 -9.18 14.50 8.72
N GLY A 66 -9.23 13.84 7.57
CA GLY A 66 -8.19 12.95 7.08
C GLY A 66 -6.94 13.69 6.57
N GLU A 67 -6.94 15.02 6.50
CA GLU A 67 -5.74 15.85 6.37
C GLU A 67 -5.40 16.45 7.74
N LYS A 68 -4.39 15.87 8.38
CA LYS A 68 -4.02 16.25 9.75
C LYS A 68 -3.16 17.50 9.74
N ALA A 69 -3.39 18.41 10.69
CA ALA A 69 -2.60 19.64 10.83
C ALA A 69 -1.10 19.37 11.08
N TRP A 70 -0.76 18.22 11.67
CA TRP A 70 0.62 17.80 11.89
C TRP A 70 1.26 17.12 10.68
N ARG A 71 0.49 16.81 9.63
CA ARG A 71 1.05 16.17 8.43
C ARG A 71 1.85 17.19 7.64
N ASN A 72 3.14 16.91 7.45
CA ASN A 72 4.02 17.70 6.61
C ASN A 72 4.33 16.94 5.32
N ARG A 73 3.55 17.21 4.26
CA ARG A 73 3.62 16.47 3.01
C ARG A 73 4.97 16.67 2.32
N GLU A 74 5.52 17.87 2.34
CA GLU A 74 6.77 18.22 1.68
C GLU A 74 7.93 17.40 2.26
N GLN A 75 7.93 17.16 3.57
CA GLN A 75 8.93 16.33 4.25
C GLN A 75 8.81 14.84 3.88
N GLU A 76 7.65 14.37 3.41
CA GLU A 76 7.48 12.99 2.93
C GLU A 76 8.34 12.71 1.69
N PHE A 77 8.73 13.74 0.94
CA PHE A 77 9.54 13.63 -0.29
C PHE A 77 11.05 13.77 -0.05
N ILE A 78 11.48 13.72 1.21
CA ILE A 78 12.89 13.76 1.60
C ILE A 78 13.26 12.39 2.18
N ALA A 79 14.27 11.74 1.60
CA ALA A 79 14.77 10.46 2.07
C ALA A 79 15.44 10.62 3.44
N THR A 80 14.85 10.04 4.48
CA THR A 80 15.34 10.16 5.87
C THR A 80 15.56 8.83 6.57
N TYR A 81 15.17 7.70 5.95
CA TYR A 81 15.50 6.39 6.50
C TYR A 81 17.01 6.13 6.35
N THR A 82 17.60 5.42 7.30
CA THR A 82 19.03 5.09 7.32
C THR A 82 19.32 3.60 7.20
N SER A 83 18.29 2.75 7.27
CA SER A 83 18.39 1.30 7.07
C SER A 83 17.10 0.69 6.53
N SER A 84 17.22 -0.53 5.96
CA SER A 84 16.05 -1.32 5.54
C SER A 84 15.11 -1.60 6.71
N ASP A 85 15.64 -1.91 7.89
CA ASP A 85 14.83 -2.21 9.07
C ASP A 85 13.98 -1.01 9.49
N GLN A 86 14.55 0.20 9.45
CA GLN A 86 13.81 1.43 9.77
C GLN A 86 12.70 1.70 8.75
N LEU A 87 12.99 1.50 7.46
CA LEU A 87 12.02 1.66 6.38
C LEU A 87 10.87 0.65 6.52
N VAL A 88 11.19 -0.63 6.75
CA VAL A 88 10.20 -1.70 6.92
C VAL A 88 9.38 -1.48 8.19
N ALA A 89 9.99 -1.09 9.31
CA ALA A 89 9.26 -0.78 10.53
C ALA A 89 8.26 0.37 10.33
N ALA A 90 8.66 1.44 9.62
CA ALA A 90 7.76 2.53 9.27
C ALA A 90 6.63 2.06 8.34
N TRP A 91 6.95 1.28 7.32
CA TRP A 91 5.98 0.67 6.42
C TRP A 91 4.91 -0.12 7.19
N GLU A 92 5.32 -1.02 8.09
CA GLU A 92 4.39 -1.80 8.92
C GLU A 92 3.52 -0.92 9.82
N SER A 93 4.07 0.17 10.37
CA SER A 93 3.31 1.10 11.20
C SER A 93 2.18 1.79 10.44
N GLY A 94 2.40 2.14 9.17
CA GLY A 94 1.39 2.74 8.31
C GLY A 94 0.24 1.78 8.01
N TRP A 95 0.57 0.53 7.65
CA TRP A 95 -0.41 -0.51 7.41
C TRP A 95 -1.20 -0.88 8.66
N THR A 96 -0.53 -0.94 9.81
CA THR A 96 -1.19 -1.17 11.09
C THR A 96 -2.23 -0.08 11.37
N CYS A 97 -1.87 1.19 11.17
CA CYS A 97 -2.80 2.31 11.31
C CYS A 97 -4.04 2.18 10.40
N LEU A 98 -3.85 1.81 9.12
CA LEU A 98 -4.96 1.53 8.21
C LEU A 98 -5.85 0.39 8.74
N PHE A 99 -5.26 -0.76 9.06
CA PHE A 99 -6.03 -1.94 9.40
C PHE A 99 -6.75 -1.80 10.74
N ASP A 100 -6.15 -1.13 11.72
CA ASP A 100 -6.78 -0.86 13.01
C ASP A 100 -7.96 0.10 12.86
N ALA A 101 -7.92 0.99 11.86
CA ALA A 101 -9.05 1.86 11.52
C ALA A 101 -10.18 1.10 10.79
N LEU A 102 -9.85 0.14 9.92
CA LEU A 102 -10.83 -0.55 9.07
C LEU A 102 -11.49 -1.77 9.72
N LYS A 103 -10.73 -2.57 10.49
CA LYS A 103 -11.22 -3.83 11.08
C LYS A 103 -12.44 -3.68 12.00
N PRO A 104 -12.61 -2.59 12.79
CA PRO A 104 -13.77 -2.43 13.66
C PRO A 104 -15.04 -1.98 12.93
N LEU A 105 -14.94 -1.56 11.67
CA LEU A 105 -16.08 -1.07 10.91
C LEU A 105 -17.07 -2.20 10.60
N ASN A 106 -18.34 -1.83 10.45
CA ASN A 106 -19.39 -2.69 9.92
C ASN A 106 -20.09 -2.02 8.73
N ASP A 107 -21.03 -2.73 8.10
CA ASP A 107 -21.70 -2.25 6.89
C ASP A 107 -22.44 -0.92 7.07
N SER A 108 -22.96 -0.64 8.27
CA SER A 108 -23.64 0.63 8.55
C SER A 108 -22.69 1.82 8.62
N ASP A 109 -21.39 1.57 8.80
CA ASP A 109 -20.38 2.63 8.80
C ASP A 109 -20.02 3.13 7.40
N LEU A 110 -20.25 2.33 6.36
CA LEU A 110 -19.78 2.62 4.99
C LEU A 110 -20.35 3.92 4.40
N GLU A 111 -21.55 4.31 4.83
CA GLU A 111 -22.24 5.53 4.39
C GLU A 111 -22.01 6.73 5.33
N ARG A 112 -21.25 6.56 6.42
CA ARG A 112 -20.94 7.67 7.32
C ARG A 112 -20.12 8.73 6.60
N THR A 113 -20.47 9.99 6.85
CA THR A 113 -19.69 11.12 6.35
C THR A 113 -18.37 11.23 7.11
N VAL A 114 -17.28 11.29 6.36
CA VAL A 114 -15.93 11.65 6.82
C VAL A 114 -15.44 12.84 5.99
N TYR A 115 -14.40 13.49 6.46
CA TYR A 115 -13.83 14.65 5.78
C TYR A 115 -12.39 14.39 5.36
N ILE A 116 -12.05 14.84 4.17
CA ILE A 116 -10.68 14.88 3.67
C ILE A 116 -10.47 16.27 3.08
N ARG A 117 -9.63 17.10 3.72
CA ARG A 117 -9.40 18.50 3.31
C ARG A 117 -10.68 19.32 3.29
N ASN A 118 -11.53 19.14 4.31
CA ASN A 118 -12.84 19.77 4.46
C ASN A 118 -13.85 19.41 3.35
N GLU A 119 -13.53 18.43 2.49
CA GLU A 119 -14.46 17.87 1.51
C GLU A 119 -15.15 16.66 2.10
N LYS A 120 -16.48 16.59 1.92
CA LYS A 120 -17.30 15.47 2.40
C LYS A 120 -17.07 14.25 1.53
N HIS A 121 -16.88 13.12 2.19
CA HIS A 121 -16.84 11.80 1.59
C HIS A 121 -17.65 10.81 2.42
N THR A 122 -18.06 9.70 1.83
CA THR A 122 -18.43 8.52 2.60
C THR A 122 -17.19 7.75 3.05
N VAL A 123 -17.33 6.88 4.06
CA VAL A 123 -16.27 5.93 4.43
C VAL A 123 -15.88 5.04 3.23
N SER A 124 -16.86 4.60 2.43
CA SER A 124 -16.60 3.80 1.23
C SER A 124 -15.77 4.56 0.19
N GLU A 125 -16.07 5.83 -0.08
CA GLU A 125 -15.26 6.70 -0.96
C GLU A 125 -13.83 6.87 -0.44
N ALA A 126 -13.66 7.12 0.86
CA ALA A 126 -12.35 7.25 1.48
C ALA A 126 -11.51 5.97 1.32
N ILE A 127 -12.12 4.80 1.54
CA ILE A 127 -11.51 3.48 1.33
C ILE A 127 -11.07 3.30 -0.12
N PHE A 128 -11.98 3.48 -1.09
CA PHE A 128 -11.66 3.25 -2.51
C PHE A 128 -10.60 4.20 -3.05
N ARG A 129 -10.63 5.46 -2.59
CA ARG A 129 -9.60 6.45 -2.90
C ARG A 129 -8.22 5.98 -2.46
N GLN A 130 -8.09 5.45 -1.23
CA GLN A 130 -6.80 4.94 -0.75
C GLN A 130 -6.42 3.60 -1.38
N LEU A 131 -7.38 2.75 -1.73
CA LEU A 131 -7.10 1.53 -2.47
C LEU A 131 -6.39 1.83 -3.80
N GLY A 132 -6.91 2.80 -4.56
CA GLY A 132 -6.28 3.24 -5.81
C GLY A 132 -4.92 3.90 -5.57
N HIS A 133 -4.81 4.78 -4.57
CA HIS A 133 -3.57 5.48 -4.23
C HIS A 133 -2.44 4.52 -3.82
N TYR A 134 -2.74 3.53 -2.96
CA TYR A 134 -1.75 2.57 -2.49
C TYR A 134 -1.35 1.59 -3.58
N ALA A 135 -2.30 1.09 -4.37
CA ALA A 135 -2.02 0.25 -5.53
C ALA A 135 -1.09 0.95 -6.53
N TYR A 136 -1.32 2.24 -6.79
CA TYR A 136 -0.50 3.06 -7.67
C TYR A 136 0.96 3.11 -7.21
N HIS A 137 1.20 3.46 -5.93
CA HIS A 137 2.56 3.55 -5.39
C HIS A 137 3.25 2.19 -5.24
N ILE A 138 2.50 1.14 -4.94
CA ILE A 138 3.05 -0.23 -4.90
C ILE A 138 3.46 -0.69 -6.29
N GLY A 139 2.70 -0.32 -7.33
CA GLY A 139 3.12 -0.53 -8.71
C GLY A 139 4.47 0.13 -9.02
N GLN A 140 4.70 1.35 -8.53
CA GLN A 140 6.00 2.03 -8.65
C GLN A 140 7.10 1.30 -7.89
N ILE A 141 6.85 0.89 -6.64
CA ILE A 141 7.81 0.10 -5.83
C ILE A 141 8.22 -1.17 -6.56
N THR A 142 7.25 -1.96 -7.03
CA THR A 142 7.52 -3.19 -7.77
C THR A 142 8.27 -2.93 -9.07
N TYR A 143 7.95 -1.86 -9.80
CA TYR A 143 8.67 -1.50 -11.02
C TYR A 143 10.13 -1.14 -10.73
N ILE A 144 10.39 -0.31 -9.72
CA ILE A 144 11.76 0.01 -9.30
C ILE A 144 12.50 -1.26 -8.89
N GLY A 145 11.86 -2.14 -8.11
CA GLY A 145 12.44 -3.43 -7.72
C GLY A 145 12.86 -4.28 -8.91
N LYS A 146 12.03 -4.37 -9.96
CA LYS A 146 12.36 -5.04 -11.22
C LYS A 146 13.56 -4.41 -11.91
N VAL A 147 13.58 -3.08 -12.04
CA VAL A 147 14.70 -2.35 -12.66
C VAL A 147 16.01 -2.58 -11.87
N ARG A 148 15.95 -2.67 -10.54
CA ARG A 148 17.12 -2.88 -9.69
C ARG A 148 17.64 -4.31 -9.67
N LYS A 149 16.76 -5.30 -9.82
CA LYS A 149 17.15 -6.71 -9.82
C LYS A 149 17.44 -7.24 -11.22
N GLU A 150 16.95 -6.58 -12.27
CA GLU A 150 17.18 -6.97 -13.65
C GLU A 150 16.85 -8.47 -13.85
N ASP A 151 17.78 -9.26 -14.38
CA ASP A 151 17.62 -10.70 -14.61
C ASP A 151 17.51 -11.52 -13.31
N GLN A 152 17.86 -10.95 -12.15
CA GLN A 152 17.73 -11.59 -10.84
C GLN A 152 16.34 -11.38 -10.21
N TRP A 153 15.42 -10.68 -10.88
CA TRP A 153 14.07 -10.44 -10.37
C TRP A 153 13.26 -11.74 -10.28
N ARG A 154 12.73 -12.05 -9.09
CA ARG A 154 11.81 -13.16 -8.88
C ARG A 154 10.37 -12.67 -8.99
N SER A 155 9.59 -13.30 -9.88
CA SER A 155 8.18 -12.92 -10.10
C SER A 155 7.37 -12.99 -8.81
N LEU A 156 6.56 -11.97 -8.53
CA LEU A 156 5.67 -11.91 -7.37
C LEU A 156 4.38 -12.71 -7.56
N SER A 157 4.12 -13.10 -8.81
CA SER A 157 2.92 -13.84 -9.24
C SER A 157 3.35 -14.96 -10.19
N ILE A 158 2.71 -15.10 -11.35
CA ILE A 158 3.05 -16.12 -12.33
C ILE A 158 4.23 -15.61 -13.17
N PRO A 159 5.35 -16.35 -13.27
CA PRO A 159 6.46 -15.97 -14.15
C PRO A 159 6.03 -15.91 -15.63
N LYS A 160 6.72 -15.09 -16.42
CA LYS A 160 6.45 -14.98 -17.87
C LYS A 160 6.65 -16.35 -18.53
N GLY A 161 5.66 -16.77 -19.33
CA GLY A 161 5.67 -18.08 -20.00
C GLY A 161 5.21 -19.26 -19.14
N GLN A 162 4.86 -19.04 -17.86
CA GLN A 162 4.44 -20.10 -16.93
C GLN A 162 2.94 -20.09 -16.63
N SER A 163 2.15 -19.30 -17.35
CA SER A 163 0.69 -19.15 -17.11
C SER A 163 -0.10 -20.42 -17.36
N GLU A 164 0.22 -21.16 -18.41
CA GLU A 164 -0.51 -22.40 -18.74
C GLU A 164 -0.31 -23.46 -17.66
N GLN A 165 0.94 -23.72 -17.27
CA GLN A 165 1.25 -24.67 -16.21
C GLN A 165 0.60 -24.26 -14.88
N TYR A 166 0.75 -22.99 -14.49
CA TYR A 166 0.14 -22.49 -13.25
C TYR A 166 -1.38 -22.69 -13.24
N ASN A 167 -2.06 -22.38 -14.35
CA ASN A 167 -3.51 -22.53 -14.46
C ASN A 167 -3.94 -24.00 -14.40
N GLN A 168 -3.21 -24.91 -15.05
CA GLN A 168 -3.47 -26.35 -14.95
C GLN A 168 -3.37 -26.84 -13.50
N GLU A 169 -2.32 -26.43 -12.79
CA GLU A 169 -2.13 -26.77 -11.36
C GLU A 169 -3.19 -26.12 -10.45
N LYS A 170 -3.64 -24.90 -10.78
CA LYS A 170 -4.63 -24.19 -9.98
C LYS A 170 -6.04 -24.76 -10.16
N PHE A 171 -6.41 -25.12 -11.38
CA PHE A 171 -7.74 -25.65 -11.70
C PHE A 171 -7.90 -27.15 -11.46
N SER A 172 -6.80 -27.88 -11.24
CA SER A 172 -6.86 -29.28 -10.78
C SER A 172 -7.22 -29.41 -9.29
N LYS A 173 -7.18 -28.31 -8.54
CA LYS A 173 -7.62 -28.22 -7.14
C LYS A 173 -9.08 -27.81 -7.08
N ASN A 174 -9.77 -28.21 -6.00
CA ASN A 174 -11.14 -27.77 -5.75
C ASN A 174 -11.21 -26.23 -5.65
N LYS A 175 -12.36 -25.67 -6.03
CA LYS A 175 -12.64 -24.25 -5.80
C LYS A 175 -12.86 -24.04 -4.31
N ASP A 176 -11.99 -23.23 -3.70
CA ASP A 176 -12.17 -22.69 -2.36
C ASP A 176 -12.93 -21.35 -2.41
#